data_AF-A0AAU6BH66-F1
#
_entry.id   AF-A0AAU6BH66-F1
#
_cell.length_a   1.000
_cell.length_b   1.000
_cell.length_c   1.000
_cell.angle_alpha   90.00
_cell.angle_beta   90.00
_cell.angle_gamma   90.00
#
_symmetry.space_group_name_H-M   'P 1'
#
loop_
_entity.id
_entity.type
_entity.pdbx_description
1 polymer ?
#
loop_
_entity_poly.entity_id
_entity_poly.type
_entity_poly.pdbx_seq_one_letter_code
_entity_poly.pdbx_strand_id
1 'polypeptide(L)'
;MTIHQPLLPELTARAITAAHTQTPVCPCGKGTGAGVGHTLTDRPDGTVVRHADTVAKAHAPNTDPTDLTARLKTAAHLPGILLPPLDPTPLHLHDRLVTCWPYGTPVDPDDPDAAPWEAAATLLARLHRTPAPTPLPSMRGPLKAVRAITRLREAGGGHPAAAPVLNAWTSLPAWARAEAPQPDTTTLCHGDLHLGQLVRHPAPDGPWLLIDVDDLGVGVPGWDLARPAAWYACGLLPPDEWTRFLTAYRAAGGPAVPADGDPWSALDVPARALTVQTAALAIVKAVTADRPLDEVEQAVVDACARMGSVPPELAPGFAK
;
A
#
# COMPACT_ATOMS: atom_id res chain seq x y z
N MET A 1 -7.82 23.30 25.96
CA MET A 1 -8.18 23.79 24.62
C MET A 1 -6.96 23.64 23.73
N THR A 2 -6.84 22.52 23.02
CA THR A 2 -5.80 22.35 22.01
C THR A 2 -6.23 23.17 20.81
N ILE A 3 -5.49 24.22 20.48
CA ILE A 3 -5.73 25.00 19.26
C ILE A 3 -5.53 24.01 18.10
N HIS A 4 -6.60 23.66 17.39
CA HIS A 4 -6.50 22.94 16.13
C HIS A 4 -5.79 23.88 15.15
N GLN A 5 -4.47 23.80 15.09
CA GLN A 5 -3.71 24.47 14.04
C GLN A 5 -4.13 23.85 12.70
N PRO A 6 -4.49 24.66 11.70
CA PRO A 6 -5.08 24.13 10.50
C PRO A 6 -3.98 23.54 9.59
N LEU A 7 -3.75 22.23 9.76
CA LEU A 7 -2.76 21.45 9.00
C LEU A 7 -2.88 21.67 7.47
N LEU A 8 -4.11 21.72 6.96
CA LEU A 8 -4.37 21.77 5.51
C LEU A 8 -3.90 23.08 4.83
N PRO A 9 -4.23 24.28 5.34
CA PRO A 9 -3.63 25.54 4.88
C PRO A 9 -2.10 25.57 4.92
N GLU A 10 -1.47 25.08 5.99
CA GLU A 10 -0.01 25.11 6.12
C GLU A 10 0.65 24.09 5.17
N LEU A 11 0.07 22.89 5.02
CA LEU A 11 0.52 21.90 4.05
C LEU A 11 0.38 22.42 2.60
N THR A 12 -0.69 23.16 2.32
CA THR A 12 -0.89 23.83 1.02
C THR A 12 0.21 24.86 0.76
N ALA A 13 0.53 25.69 1.76
CA ALA A 13 1.62 26.66 1.64
C ALA A 13 2.96 25.97 1.37
N ARG A 14 3.23 24.81 2.00
CA ARG A 14 4.43 24.00 1.72
C ARG A 14 4.49 23.51 0.28
N ALA A 15 3.37 22.99 -0.25
CA ALA A 15 3.30 22.56 -1.65
C ALA A 15 3.60 23.71 -2.62
N ILE A 16 3.05 24.91 -2.34
CA ILE A 16 3.28 26.13 -3.14
C ILE A 16 4.76 26.53 -3.09
N THR A 17 5.36 26.62 -1.90
CA THR A 17 6.77 27.00 -1.75
C THR A 17 7.70 26.03 -2.48
N ALA A 18 7.45 24.72 -2.35
CA ALA A 18 8.24 23.69 -3.02
C ALA A 18 8.11 23.80 -4.55
N ALA A 19 6.90 23.96 -5.07
CA ALA A 19 6.66 24.12 -6.51
C ALA A 19 7.38 25.36 -7.09
N HIS A 20 7.30 26.50 -6.42
CA HIS A 20 7.93 27.74 -6.90
C HIS A 20 9.46 27.71 -6.81
N THR A 21 10.01 26.89 -5.91
CA THR A 21 11.46 26.69 -5.82
C THR A 21 11.97 25.85 -7.01
N GLN A 22 11.19 24.85 -7.45
CA GLN A 22 11.52 24.03 -8.61
C GLN A 22 11.27 24.76 -9.94
N THR A 23 10.16 25.52 -10.00
CA THR A 23 9.73 26.24 -11.20
C THR A 23 9.48 27.72 -10.86
N PRO A 24 10.52 28.58 -10.88
CA PRO A 24 10.42 30.00 -10.52
C PRO A 24 9.45 30.80 -11.41
N VAL A 25 9.14 30.28 -12.61
CA VAL A 25 8.25 30.90 -13.58
C VAL A 25 6.85 30.27 -13.55
N CYS A 26 6.43 29.68 -12.41
CA CYS A 26 5.08 29.13 -12.28
C CYS A 26 4.04 30.19 -12.73
N PRO A 27 3.10 29.85 -13.64
CA PRO A 27 2.04 30.75 -14.09
C PRO A 27 1.22 31.36 -12.93
N CYS A 28 1.17 30.65 -11.81
CA CYS A 28 0.52 31.06 -10.57
C CYS A 28 1.17 32.27 -9.87
N GLY A 29 2.43 32.60 -10.16
CA GLY A 29 3.14 33.77 -9.62
C GLY A 29 2.71 35.12 -10.22
N LYS A 30 1.88 35.13 -11.26
CA LYS A 30 1.45 36.35 -11.98
C LYS A 30 0.18 37.01 -11.45
N GLY A 31 -0.19 36.78 -10.18
CA GLY A 31 -1.22 37.59 -9.49
C GLY A 31 -2.66 37.42 -9.98
N THR A 32 -2.93 36.54 -10.96
CA THR A 32 -4.28 36.03 -11.20
C THR A 32 -4.54 34.97 -10.14
N GLY A 33 -5.61 35.07 -9.33
CA GLY A 33 -5.95 34.16 -8.23
C GLY A 33 -6.14 32.67 -8.61
N ALA A 34 -5.09 32.05 -9.13
CA ALA A 34 -4.99 30.71 -9.68
C ALA A 34 -3.74 30.07 -9.07
N GLY A 35 -3.89 29.64 -7.82
CA GLY A 35 -2.86 28.92 -7.09
C GLY A 35 -3.44 28.25 -5.85
N VAL A 36 -4.69 27.78 -5.92
CA VAL A 36 -5.31 27.06 -4.81
C VAL A 36 -4.72 25.65 -4.79
N GLY A 37 -4.18 25.22 -3.65
CA GLY A 37 -3.81 23.82 -3.47
C GLY A 37 -5.04 22.93 -3.59
N HIS A 38 -4.91 21.80 -4.27
CA HIS A 38 -5.96 20.81 -4.41
C HIS A 38 -5.72 19.67 -3.43
N THR A 39 -6.63 19.48 -2.48
CA THR A 39 -6.60 18.33 -1.58
C THR A 39 -6.89 17.06 -2.37
N LEU A 40 -5.91 16.16 -2.44
CA LEU A 40 -6.08 14.84 -3.06
C LEU A 40 -6.59 13.81 -2.06
N THR A 41 -6.21 13.93 -0.79
CA THR A 41 -6.65 13.05 0.29
C THR A 41 -6.58 13.82 1.61
N ASP A 42 -7.58 13.65 2.48
CA ASP A 42 -7.53 14.13 3.85
C ASP A 42 -8.08 13.06 4.80
N ARG A 43 -7.17 12.30 5.40
CA ARG A 43 -7.47 11.21 6.33
C ARG A 43 -6.62 11.37 7.59
N PRO A 44 -7.07 10.87 8.75
CA PRO A 44 -6.30 10.96 10.00
C PRO A 44 -4.88 10.41 9.88
N ASP A 45 -4.67 9.37 9.08
CA ASP A 45 -3.40 8.70 8.82
C ASP A 45 -2.61 9.26 7.62
N GLY A 46 -3.14 10.25 6.90
CA GLY A 46 -2.43 10.89 5.80
C GLY A 46 -3.23 12.00 5.12
N THR A 47 -2.61 13.17 4.96
CA THR A 47 -3.19 14.28 4.21
C THR A 47 -2.27 14.62 3.03
N VAL A 48 -2.83 14.76 1.84
CA VAL A 48 -2.09 14.98 0.58
C VAL A 48 -2.69 16.18 -0.14
N VAL A 49 -1.84 17.16 -0.44
CA VAL A 49 -2.21 18.36 -1.21
C VAL A 49 -1.30 18.46 -2.42
N ARG A 50 -1.90 18.78 -3.56
CA ARG A 50 -1.18 19.10 -4.79
C ARG A 50 -1.22 20.60 -5.04
N HIS A 51 -0.10 21.15 -5.48
CA HIS A 51 -0.04 22.45 -6.13
C HIS A 51 0.85 22.35 -7.37
N ALA A 52 0.31 22.72 -8.53
CA ALA A 52 0.98 22.57 -9.82
C ALA A 52 1.54 21.14 -10.05
N ASP A 53 2.84 21.02 -10.22
CA ASP A 53 3.60 19.79 -10.43
C ASP A 53 4.19 19.21 -9.13
N THR A 54 3.75 19.69 -7.96
CA THR A 54 4.26 19.27 -6.65
C THR A 54 3.14 18.72 -5.77
N VAL A 55 3.45 17.68 -5.02
CA VAL A 55 2.59 17.08 -3.99
C VAL A 55 3.27 17.21 -2.65
N ALA A 56 2.57 17.74 -1.65
CA ALA A 56 2.97 17.69 -0.25
C ALA A 56 2.11 16.66 0.49
N LYS A 57 2.76 15.76 1.22
CA LYS A 57 2.11 14.73 2.05
C LYS A 57 2.48 14.95 3.51
N ALA A 58 1.47 15.07 4.36
CA ALA A 58 1.59 14.95 5.81
C ALA A 58 1.33 13.49 6.23
N HIS A 59 2.38 12.82 6.69
CA HIS A 59 2.39 11.43 7.16
C HIS A 59 1.60 11.26 8.45
N ALA A 60 1.19 10.04 8.81
CA ALA A 60 0.42 9.78 10.03
C ALA A 60 1.07 10.39 11.30
N PRO A 61 0.27 10.79 12.31
CA PRO A 61 0.81 11.19 13.61
C PRO A 61 1.68 10.08 14.20
N ASN A 62 2.71 10.46 14.96
CA ASN A 62 3.67 9.53 15.57
C ASN A 62 4.45 8.64 14.58
N THR A 63 4.53 9.04 13.30
CA THR A 63 5.47 8.40 12.36
C THR A 63 6.88 8.59 12.87
N ASP A 64 7.62 7.49 13.04
CA ASP A 64 9.02 7.54 13.47
C ASP A 64 9.88 8.28 12.41
N PRO A 65 10.57 9.37 12.78
CA PRO A 65 11.38 10.15 11.83
C PRO A 65 12.56 9.38 11.23
N THR A 66 13.14 8.44 11.97
CA THR A 66 14.29 7.62 11.53
C THR A 66 13.84 6.62 10.48
N ASP A 67 12.75 5.89 10.74
CA ASP A 67 12.15 4.95 9.80
C ASP A 67 11.74 5.65 8.50
N LEU A 68 11.02 6.79 8.62
CA LEU A 68 10.57 7.53 7.45
C LEU A 68 11.75 8.04 6.62
N THR A 69 12.77 8.61 7.27
CA THR A 69 13.98 9.08 6.58
C THR A 69 14.70 7.94 5.84
N ALA A 70 14.80 6.74 6.43
CA ALA A 70 15.41 5.59 5.78
C ALA A 70 14.65 5.18 4.50
N ARG A 71 13.31 5.23 4.54
CA ARG A 71 12.44 4.91 3.39
C ARG A 71 12.52 5.97 2.29
N LEU A 72 12.53 7.25 2.66
CA LEU A 72 12.70 8.36 1.73
C LEU A 72 14.06 8.31 1.03
N LYS A 73 15.13 8.02 1.79
CA LYS A 73 16.45 7.78 1.20
C LYS A 73 16.41 6.59 0.24
N THR A 74 15.75 5.49 0.60
CA THR A 74 15.62 4.34 -0.30
C THR A 74 14.93 4.72 -1.62
N ALA A 75 13.83 5.47 -1.54
CA ALA A 75 13.13 5.99 -2.73
C ALA A 75 14.03 6.87 -3.61
N ALA A 76 14.81 7.77 -2.99
CA ALA A 76 15.74 8.64 -3.71
C ALA A 76 16.87 7.88 -4.42
N HIS A 77 17.29 6.71 -3.90
CA HIS A 77 18.36 5.90 -4.48
C HIS A 77 17.87 4.89 -5.54
N LEU A 78 16.56 4.74 -5.74
CA LEU A 78 15.98 3.81 -6.72
C LEU A 78 15.12 4.52 -7.78
N PRO A 79 15.65 5.57 -8.45
CA PRO A 79 14.92 6.24 -9.52
C PRO A 79 14.66 5.24 -10.66
N GLY A 80 13.42 5.22 -11.16
CA GLY A 80 12.99 4.24 -12.16
C GLY A 80 12.28 3.01 -11.58
N ILE A 81 12.25 2.87 -10.24
CA ILE A 81 11.37 1.94 -9.52
C ILE A 81 10.42 2.75 -8.63
N LEU A 82 10.97 3.59 -7.77
CA LEU A 82 10.23 4.48 -6.89
C LEU A 82 10.29 5.91 -7.44
N LEU A 83 9.22 6.68 -7.25
CA LEU A 83 9.26 8.12 -7.48
C LEU A 83 10.18 8.74 -6.42
N PRO A 84 11.25 9.48 -6.78
CA PRO A 84 12.10 10.11 -5.79
C PRO A 84 11.38 11.31 -5.12
N PRO A 85 11.51 11.51 -3.80
CA PRO A 85 11.04 12.73 -3.16
C PRO A 85 11.87 13.93 -3.60
N LEU A 86 11.31 15.14 -3.51
CA LEU A 86 12.05 16.38 -3.78
C LEU A 86 13.18 16.61 -2.76
N ASP A 87 12.96 16.18 -1.52
CA ASP A 87 13.97 16.13 -0.46
C ASP A 87 13.73 14.85 0.36
N PRO A 88 14.75 13.99 0.56
CA PRO A 88 14.62 12.78 1.37
C PRO A 88 14.54 13.06 2.88
N THR A 89 14.67 14.31 3.32
CA THR A 89 14.58 14.74 4.72
C THR A 89 13.16 15.24 5.01
N PRO A 90 12.38 14.56 5.87
CA PRO A 90 11.05 15.02 6.22
C PRO A 90 11.13 16.26 7.12
N LEU A 91 10.19 17.18 6.94
CA LEU A 91 10.05 18.38 7.78
C LEU A 91 8.97 18.17 8.83
N HIS A 92 9.13 18.76 10.01
CA HIS A 92 8.08 18.77 11.02
C HIS A 92 7.04 19.85 10.69
N LEU A 93 5.77 19.50 10.81
CA LEU A 93 4.63 20.40 10.75
C LEU A 93 3.63 19.98 11.83
N HIS A 94 3.60 20.72 12.94
CA HIS A 94 2.87 20.33 14.15
C HIS A 94 3.32 18.95 14.66
N ASP A 95 2.38 18.02 14.85
CA ASP A 95 2.59 16.62 15.26
C ASP A 95 2.84 15.67 14.07
N ARG A 96 3.03 16.22 12.86
CA ARG A 96 3.17 15.45 11.61
C ARG A 96 4.54 15.65 10.99
N LEU A 97 5.00 14.64 10.26
CA LEU A 97 6.10 14.75 9.31
C LEU A 97 5.54 15.07 7.92
N VAL A 98 6.21 15.94 7.18
CA VAL A 98 5.81 16.39 5.84
C VAL A 98 6.92 16.14 4.83
N THR A 99 6.52 15.70 3.65
CA THR A 99 7.42 15.45 2.51
C THR A 99 6.83 16.03 1.25
N CYS A 100 7.69 16.45 0.31
CA CYS A 100 7.27 16.97 -0.99
C CYS A 100 7.79 16.06 -2.11
N TRP A 101 6.98 15.90 -3.15
CA TRP A 101 7.20 14.97 -4.26
C TRP A 101 6.82 15.64 -5.59
N PRO A 102 7.44 15.23 -6.71
CA PRO A 102 6.89 15.53 -8.02
C PRO A 102 5.47 14.96 -8.14
N TYR A 103 4.59 15.63 -8.88
CA TYR A 103 3.29 15.10 -9.24
C TYR A 103 3.43 14.15 -10.43
N GLY A 104 2.91 12.94 -10.29
CA GLY A 104 2.70 12.01 -11.40
C GLY A 104 1.21 11.74 -11.63
N THR A 105 0.86 11.33 -12.85
CA THR A 105 -0.53 10.96 -13.17
C THR A 105 -0.83 9.58 -12.60
N PRO A 106 -1.80 9.45 -11.66
CA PRO A 106 -2.15 8.14 -11.07
C PRO A 106 -2.85 7.24 -12.10
N VAL A 107 -2.97 5.96 -11.76
CA VAL A 107 -3.89 5.04 -12.46
C VAL A 107 -5.31 5.61 -12.39
N ASP A 108 -6.01 5.62 -13.53
CA ASP A 108 -7.40 6.07 -13.62
C ASP A 108 -8.33 5.01 -12.97
N PRO A 109 -9.04 5.34 -11.87
CA PRO A 109 -9.97 4.40 -11.26
C PRO A 109 -11.22 4.14 -12.12
N ASP A 110 -11.52 5.01 -13.07
CA ASP A 110 -12.71 4.91 -13.94
C ASP A 110 -12.45 4.11 -15.23
N ASP A 111 -11.21 3.66 -15.45
CA ASP A 111 -10.78 2.79 -16.55
C ASP A 111 -10.04 1.54 -16.02
N PRO A 112 -10.75 0.57 -15.42
CA PRO A 112 -10.14 -0.63 -14.86
C PRO A 112 -9.45 -1.51 -15.91
N ASP A 113 -9.92 -1.48 -17.16
CA ASP A 113 -9.33 -2.25 -18.27
C ASP A 113 -7.92 -1.74 -18.63
N ALA A 114 -7.62 -0.48 -18.32
CA ALA A 114 -6.29 0.12 -18.46
C ALA A 114 -5.37 -0.10 -17.24
N ALA A 115 -5.77 -0.91 -16.25
CA ALA A 115 -4.95 -1.22 -15.09
C ALA A 115 -3.55 -1.74 -15.51
N PRO A 116 -2.46 -1.12 -15.04
CA PRO A 116 -1.11 -1.42 -15.51
C PRO A 116 -0.50 -2.64 -14.80
N TRP A 117 -1.18 -3.79 -14.82
CA TRP A 117 -0.81 -4.99 -14.08
C TRP A 117 0.61 -5.48 -14.39
N GLU A 118 1.02 -5.54 -15.66
CA GLU A 118 2.36 -5.99 -16.05
C GLU A 118 3.46 -4.99 -15.64
N ALA A 119 3.15 -3.69 -15.67
CA ALA A 119 4.08 -2.67 -15.20
C ALA A 119 4.26 -2.75 -13.69
N ALA A 120 3.17 -2.91 -12.92
CA ALA A 120 3.22 -3.12 -11.48
C ALA A 120 4.04 -4.38 -11.12
N ALA A 121 3.79 -5.50 -11.81
CA ALA A 121 4.53 -6.74 -11.64
C ALA A 121 6.04 -6.55 -11.92
N THR A 122 6.37 -5.87 -13.01
CA THR A 122 7.78 -5.60 -13.38
C THR A 122 8.47 -4.71 -12.35
N LEU A 123 7.78 -3.68 -11.84
CA LEU A 123 8.30 -2.79 -10.80
C LEU A 123 8.56 -3.53 -9.49
N LEU A 124 7.63 -4.37 -9.03
CA LEU A 124 7.84 -5.21 -7.85
C LEU A 124 9.00 -6.19 -8.02
N ALA A 125 9.11 -6.86 -9.17
CA ALA A 125 10.22 -7.77 -9.43
C ALA A 125 11.58 -7.05 -9.43
N ARG A 126 11.64 -5.80 -9.91
CA ARG A 126 12.83 -4.96 -9.80
C ARG A 126 13.11 -4.55 -8.36
N LEU A 127 12.09 -4.16 -7.61
CA LEU A 127 12.21 -3.81 -6.20
C LEU A 127 12.77 -4.97 -5.38
N HIS A 128 12.18 -6.17 -5.51
CA HIS A 128 12.57 -7.35 -4.73
C HIS A 128 13.97 -7.90 -5.09
N ARG A 129 14.47 -7.61 -6.29
CA ARG A 129 15.84 -7.95 -6.71
C ARG A 129 16.88 -6.93 -6.26
N THR A 130 16.44 -5.76 -5.80
CA THR A 130 17.35 -4.72 -5.31
C THR A 130 17.83 -5.11 -3.91
N PRO A 131 19.15 -5.14 -3.66
CA PRO A 131 19.65 -5.34 -2.31
C PRO A 131 19.07 -4.30 -1.35
N ALA A 132 18.47 -4.74 -0.24
CA ALA A 132 17.91 -3.81 0.73
C ALA A 132 19.04 -2.97 1.38
N PRO A 133 18.90 -1.64 1.47
CA PRO A 133 19.82 -0.82 2.22
C PRO A 133 19.75 -1.17 3.71
N THR A 134 20.87 -1.08 4.41
CA THR A 134 20.94 -1.34 5.86
C THR A 134 21.45 -0.09 6.60
N PRO A 135 20.78 0.36 7.67
CA PRO A 135 19.54 -0.19 8.24
C PRO A 135 18.29 0.26 7.48
N LEU A 136 17.29 -0.63 7.38
CA LEU A 136 15.93 -0.34 6.93
C LEU A 136 14.95 -1.11 7.84
N PRO A 137 13.85 -0.50 8.31
CA PRO A 137 12.88 -1.19 9.16
C PRO A 137 12.17 -2.32 8.40
N SER A 138 11.50 -3.21 9.13
CA SER A 138 10.61 -4.19 8.51
C SER A 138 9.49 -3.51 7.72
N MET A 139 9.08 -4.13 6.60
CA MET A 139 7.89 -3.71 5.88
C MET A 139 6.66 -3.87 6.77
N ARG A 140 5.67 -2.97 6.60
CA ARG A 140 4.56 -2.83 7.56
C ARG A 140 3.29 -3.62 7.20
N GLY A 141 3.31 -4.41 6.13
CA GLY A 141 2.17 -5.21 5.67
C GLY A 141 1.45 -5.98 6.80
N PRO A 142 2.13 -6.86 7.56
CA PRO A 142 1.54 -7.55 8.70
C PRO A 142 0.95 -6.61 9.76
N LEU A 143 1.60 -5.47 10.03
CA LEU A 143 1.09 -4.46 10.97
C LEU A 143 -0.19 -3.78 10.45
N LYS A 144 -0.36 -3.61 9.13
CA LYS A 144 -1.61 -3.11 8.56
C LYS A 144 -2.75 -4.11 8.75
N ALA A 145 -2.48 -5.40 8.59
CA ALA A 145 -3.47 -6.45 8.86
C ALA A 145 -3.89 -6.47 10.34
N VAL A 146 -2.92 -6.34 11.27
CA VAL A 146 -3.21 -6.17 12.71
C VAL A 146 -4.10 -4.95 12.96
N ARG A 147 -3.76 -3.79 12.39
CA ARG A 147 -4.55 -2.56 12.56
C ARG A 147 -5.98 -2.73 12.07
N ALA A 148 -6.19 -3.41 10.95
CA ALA A 148 -7.53 -3.70 10.43
C ALA A 148 -8.33 -4.58 11.39
N ILE A 149 -7.72 -5.61 11.96
CA ILE A 149 -8.37 -6.50 12.92
C ILE A 149 -8.66 -5.83 14.26
N THR A 150 -7.76 -4.97 14.73
CA THR A 150 -8.03 -4.14 15.92
C THR A 150 -9.25 -3.25 15.69
N ARG A 151 -9.32 -2.55 14.54
CA ARG A 151 -10.49 -1.73 14.19
C ARG A 151 -11.77 -2.56 14.08
N LEU A 152 -11.71 -3.77 13.52
CA LEU A 152 -12.86 -4.68 13.46
C LEU A 152 -13.33 -5.07 14.86
N ARG A 153 -12.43 -5.36 15.79
CA ARG A 153 -12.79 -5.69 17.18
C ARG A 153 -13.43 -4.51 17.90
N GLU A 154 -12.92 -3.30 17.67
CA GLU A 154 -13.41 -2.07 18.30
C GLU A 154 -14.78 -1.63 17.74
N ALA A 155 -14.94 -1.60 16.42
CA ALA A 155 -16.13 -1.06 15.76
C ALA A 155 -17.15 -2.13 15.34
N GLY A 156 -16.70 -3.35 15.05
CA GLY A 156 -17.50 -4.41 14.43
C GLY A 156 -17.75 -5.65 15.30
N GLY A 157 -17.40 -5.62 16.59
CA GLY A 157 -17.47 -6.79 17.48
C GLY A 157 -18.86 -7.44 17.62
N GLY A 158 -19.94 -6.71 17.31
CA GLY A 158 -21.31 -7.25 17.27
C GLY A 158 -21.83 -7.62 15.88
N HIS A 159 -21.08 -7.34 14.81
CA HIS A 159 -21.54 -7.58 13.44
C HIS A 159 -21.41 -9.07 13.09
N PRO A 160 -22.44 -9.74 12.54
CA PRO A 160 -22.42 -11.18 12.29
C PRO A 160 -21.29 -11.61 11.34
N ALA A 161 -20.92 -10.75 10.38
CA ALA A 161 -19.78 -11.01 9.47
C ALA A 161 -18.39 -10.97 10.14
N ALA A 162 -18.27 -10.49 11.39
CA ALA A 162 -16.96 -10.39 12.05
C ALA A 162 -16.38 -11.75 12.46
N ALA A 163 -17.22 -12.70 12.88
CA ALA A 163 -16.77 -13.99 13.40
C ALA A 163 -15.96 -14.82 12.37
N PRO A 164 -16.41 -14.98 11.11
CA PRO A 164 -15.61 -15.65 10.08
C PRO A 164 -14.24 -15.00 9.84
N VAL A 165 -14.18 -13.66 9.85
CA VAL A 165 -12.94 -12.90 9.65
C VAL A 165 -11.97 -13.11 10.81
N LEU A 166 -12.45 -13.08 12.05
CA LEU A 166 -11.64 -13.31 13.24
C LEU A 166 -11.13 -14.76 13.33
N ASN A 167 -11.94 -15.74 12.92
CA ASN A 167 -11.52 -17.15 12.85
C ASN A 167 -10.45 -17.36 11.77
N ALA A 168 -10.63 -16.75 10.59
CA ALA A 168 -9.62 -16.79 9.55
C ALA A 168 -8.32 -16.11 10.02
N TRP A 169 -8.40 -14.98 10.72
CA TRP A 169 -7.26 -14.32 11.33
C TRP A 169 -6.49 -15.25 12.27
N THR A 170 -7.15 -15.89 13.24
CA THR A 170 -6.47 -16.74 14.23
C THR A 170 -5.79 -17.98 13.62
N SER A 171 -6.25 -18.43 12.44
CA SER A 171 -5.62 -19.52 11.69
C SER A 171 -4.31 -19.16 10.98
N LEU A 172 -3.99 -17.85 10.88
CA LEU A 172 -2.76 -17.39 10.23
C LEU A 172 -1.53 -17.61 11.12
N PRO A 173 -0.36 -17.90 10.53
CA PRO A 173 0.87 -18.04 11.30
C PRO A 173 1.23 -16.73 12.02
N ALA A 174 1.91 -16.86 13.16
CA ALA A 174 2.21 -15.73 14.06
C ALA A 174 2.96 -14.57 13.35
N TRP A 175 3.85 -14.87 12.40
CA TRP A 175 4.59 -13.85 11.66
C TRP A 175 3.67 -12.97 10.79
N ALA A 176 2.65 -13.54 10.16
CA ALA A 176 1.68 -12.80 9.35
C ALA A 176 0.76 -11.94 10.21
N ARG A 177 0.66 -12.29 11.50
CA ARG A 177 -0.06 -11.54 12.53
C ARG A 177 0.80 -10.53 13.28
N ALA A 178 2.05 -10.33 12.85
CA ALA A 178 3.06 -9.51 13.53
C ALA A 178 3.29 -9.88 15.01
N GLU A 179 3.03 -11.15 15.37
CA GLU A 179 3.28 -11.71 16.71
C GLU A 179 4.62 -12.44 16.80
N ALA A 180 5.29 -12.64 15.66
CA ALA A 180 6.63 -13.19 15.54
C ALA A 180 7.40 -12.46 14.42
N PRO A 181 8.75 -12.51 14.42
CA PRO A 181 9.54 -11.99 13.31
C PRO A 181 9.14 -12.61 11.98
N GLN A 182 9.25 -11.82 10.91
CA GLN A 182 9.05 -12.32 9.55
C GLN A 182 10.19 -13.30 9.17
N PRO A 183 9.89 -14.35 8.39
CA PRO A 183 10.91 -15.33 8.00
C PRO A 183 11.95 -14.76 7.04
N ASP A 184 11.61 -13.74 6.23
CA ASP A 184 12.56 -12.97 5.42
C ASP A 184 12.72 -11.57 6.03
N THR A 185 13.97 -11.17 6.23
CA THR A 185 14.39 -9.87 6.78
C THR A 185 15.39 -9.15 5.88
N THR A 186 15.51 -9.59 4.63
CA THR A 186 16.54 -9.14 3.68
C THR A 186 15.96 -8.60 2.38
N THR A 187 14.81 -9.10 1.94
CA THR A 187 14.21 -8.67 0.68
C THR A 187 13.49 -7.33 0.83
N LEU A 188 13.82 -6.37 -0.03
CA LEU A 188 13.15 -5.07 -0.09
C LEU A 188 11.73 -5.22 -0.63
N CYS A 189 10.74 -4.83 0.17
CA CYS A 189 9.32 -4.92 -0.13
C CYS A 189 8.65 -3.55 -0.01
N HIS A 190 7.64 -3.28 -0.83
CA HIS A 190 6.76 -2.11 -0.79
C HIS A 190 5.92 -2.08 0.49
N GLY A 191 5.37 -3.23 0.90
CA GLY A 191 4.63 -3.43 2.14
C GLY A 191 3.12 -3.13 2.08
N ASP A 192 2.62 -2.47 1.03
CA ASP A 192 1.18 -2.21 0.85
C ASP A 192 0.73 -2.01 -0.61
N LEU A 193 1.33 -2.69 -1.58
CA LEU A 193 1.00 -2.44 -2.99
C LEU A 193 -0.51 -2.45 -3.28
N HIS A 194 -0.99 -1.40 -3.94
CA HIS A 194 -2.25 -1.36 -4.68
C HIS A 194 -2.12 -0.46 -5.92
N LEU A 195 -3.05 -0.56 -6.89
CA LEU A 195 -2.93 0.18 -8.16
C LEU A 195 -2.89 1.71 -7.99
N GLY A 196 -3.58 2.24 -6.96
CA GLY A 196 -3.46 3.65 -6.57
C GLY A 196 -2.08 4.10 -6.07
N GLN A 197 -1.10 3.19 -5.92
CA GLN A 197 0.30 3.50 -5.59
C GLN A 197 1.22 3.48 -6.82
N LEU A 198 0.65 3.62 -8.03
CA LEU A 198 1.41 3.84 -9.25
C LEU A 198 1.10 5.20 -9.85
N VAL A 199 2.14 5.87 -10.33
CA VAL A 199 2.01 7.10 -11.11
C VAL A 199 2.91 7.08 -12.34
N ARG A 200 2.49 7.76 -13.41
CA ARG A 200 3.35 8.09 -14.55
C ARG A 200 4.11 9.38 -14.26
N HIS A 201 5.43 9.34 -14.40
CA HIS A 201 6.27 10.53 -14.25
C HIS A 201 7.45 10.53 -15.22
N PRO A 202 7.74 11.64 -15.93
CA PRO A 202 6.97 12.90 -15.91
C PRO A 202 5.56 12.70 -16.48
N ALA A 203 4.58 13.44 -15.94
CA ALA A 203 3.20 13.37 -16.40
C ALA A 203 3.05 13.94 -17.83
N PRO A 204 2.08 13.47 -18.64
CA PRO A 204 1.19 12.34 -18.36
C PRO A 204 1.74 10.98 -18.82
N ASP A 205 2.76 10.95 -19.69
CA ASP A 205 3.12 9.76 -20.46
C ASP A 205 4.43 9.08 -20.01
N GLY A 206 5.05 9.55 -18.94
CA GLY A 206 6.28 8.97 -18.40
C GLY A 206 6.13 7.51 -17.95
N PRO A 207 7.25 6.84 -17.62
CA PRO A 207 7.22 5.50 -17.07
C PRO A 207 6.40 5.44 -15.77
N TRP A 208 5.83 4.26 -15.51
CA TRP A 208 5.23 3.95 -14.22
C TRP A 208 6.30 3.89 -13.13
N LEU A 209 5.98 4.46 -11.98
CA LEU A 209 6.78 4.43 -10.75
C LEU A 209 5.88 4.12 -9.56
N LEU A 210 6.45 3.44 -8.57
CA LEU A 210 5.82 3.19 -7.28
C LEU A 210 5.89 4.46 -6.40
N ILE A 211 4.83 4.72 -5.64
CA ILE A 211 4.73 5.81 -4.66
C ILE A 211 4.29 5.28 -3.30
N ASP A 212 4.24 6.15 -2.30
CA ASP A 212 3.71 5.84 -0.96
C ASP A 212 4.57 4.84 -0.17
N VAL A 213 5.81 5.28 0.12
CA VAL A 213 6.86 4.48 0.77
C VAL A 213 6.69 4.30 2.29
N ASP A 214 5.53 4.64 2.85
CA ASP A 214 5.27 4.62 4.29
C ASP A 214 5.29 3.22 4.90
N ASP A 215 5.16 2.19 4.08
CA ASP A 215 5.16 0.79 4.51
C ASP A 215 6.37 0.01 3.97
N LEU A 216 7.24 0.68 3.19
CA LEU A 216 8.46 0.13 2.58
C LEU A 216 9.41 -0.40 3.67
N GLY A 217 10.00 -1.56 3.43
CA GLY A 217 10.95 -2.15 4.35
C GLY A 217 11.44 -3.53 3.92
N VAL A 218 12.18 -4.19 4.79
CA VAL A 218 12.56 -5.60 4.57
C VAL A 218 11.44 -6.55 5.01
N GLY A 219 11.20 -7.63 4.27
CA GLY A 219 10.15 -8.58 4.64
C GLY A 219 9.94 -9.71 3.65
N VAL A 220 8.83 -10.42 3.80
CA VAL A 220 8.40 -11.49 2.89
C VAL A 220 7.88 -10.90 1.57
N PRO A 221 8.55 -11.11 0.42
CA PRO A 221 8.19 -10.48 -0.85
C PRO A 221 6.84 -10.94 -1.42
N GLY A 222 6.36 -12.12 -1.02
CA GLY A 222 5.01 -12.58 -1.37
C GLY A 222 3.90 -11.63 -0.88
N TRP A 223 4.18 -10.79 0.13
CA TRP A 223 3.22 -9.80 0.64
C TRP A 223 2.84 -8.74 -0.38
N ASP A 224 3.76 -8.31 -1.23
CA ASP A 224 3.46 -7.32 -2.27
C ASP A 224 2.62 -7.89 -3.41
N LEU A 225 2.59 -9.22 -3.55
CA LEU A 225 1.73 -9.94 -4.51
C LEU A 225 0.38 -10.33 -3.88
N ALA A 226 0.20 -10.11 -2.57
CA ALA A 226 -0.95 -10.61 -1.83
C ALA A 226 -2.28 -10.02 -2.33
N ARG A 227 -2.29 -8.78 -2.82
CA ARG A 227 -3.52 -8.13 -3.32
C ARG A 227 -4.09 -8.76 -4.58
N PRO A 228 -3.34 -8.81 -5.69
CA PRO A 228 -3.84 -9.50 -6.87
C PRO A 228 -4.09 -10.99 -6.58
N ALA A 229 -3.27 -11.65 -5.75
CA ALA A 229 -3.48 -13.05 -5.38
C ALA A 229 -4.79 -13.27 -4.59
N ALA A 230 -5.06 -12.43 -3.59
CA ALA A 230 -6.28 -12.48 -2.79
C ALA A 230 -7.52 -12.21 -3.65
N TRP A 231 -7.46 -11.21 -4.54
CA TRP A 231 -8.56 -10.90 -5.44
C TRP A 231 -8.83 -12.06 -6.41
N TYR A 232 -7.80 -12.66 -6.99
CA TYR A 232 -7.94 -13.84 -7.83
C TYR A 232 -8.55 -15.02 -7.05
N ALA A 233 -8.06 -15.31 -5.84
CA ALA A 233 -8.61 -16.37 -4.99
C ALA A 233 -10.07 -16.13 -4.56
N CYS A 234 -10.49 -14.86 -4.47
CA CYS A 234 -11.87 -14.48 -4.16
C CYS A 234 -12.77 -14.37 -5.40
N GLY A 235 -12.24 -14.57 -6.61
CA GLY A 235 -12.98 -14.38 -7.86
C GLY A 235 -13.23 -12.91 -8.24
N LEU A 236 -12.49 -11.98 -7.63
CA LEU A 236 -12.59 -10.53 -7.86
C LEU A 236 -11.62 -10.02 -8.93
N LEU A 237 -10.62 -10.83 -9.31
CA LEU A 237 -9.68 -10.53 -10.38
C LEU A 237 -9.85 -11.56 -11.51
N PRO A 238 -10.09 -11.13 -12.76
CA PRO A 238 -10.17 -12.04 -13.90
C PRO A 238 -8.91 -12.92 -14.00
N PRO A 239 -9.04 -14.22 -14.32
CA PRO A 239 -7.90 -15.13 -14.45
C PRO A 239 -6.82 -14.66 -15.43
N ASP A 240 -7.22 -13.99 -16.51
CA ASP A 240 -6.30 -13.47 -17.52
C ASP A 240 -5.44 -12.31 -16.98
N GLU A 241 -6.01 -11.43 -16.16
CA GLU A 241 -5.26 -10.35 -15.49
C GLU A 241 -4.26 -10.89 -14.47
N TRP A 242 -4.71 -11.86 -13.66
CA TRP A 242 -3.82 -12.58 -12.74
C TRP A 242 -2.66 -13.25 -13.48
N THR A 243 -2.96 -13.93 -14.59
CA THR A 243 -1.96 -14.61 -15.42
C THR A 243 -0.98 -13.62 -16.02
N ARG A 244 -1.45 -12.50 -16.58
CA ARG A 244 -0.61 -11.42 -17.12
C ARG A 244 0.33 -10.84 -16.05
N PHE A 245 -0.21 -10.51 -14.87
CA PHE A 245 0.58 -10.01 -13.73
C PHE A 245 1.67 -11.01 -13.32
N LEU A 246 1.30 -12.26 -13.04
CA LEU A 246 2.23 -13.29 -12.56
C LEU A 246 3.30 -13.61 -13.62
N THR A 247 2.92 -13.64 -14.90
CA THR A 247 3.84 -13.87 -16.02
C THR A 247 4.86 -12.74 -16.13
N ALA A 248 4.42 -11.48 -16.06
CA ALA A 248 5.31 -10.33 -16.09
C ALA A 248 6.26 -10.31 -14.87
N TYR A 249 5.76 -10.65 -13.68
CA TYR A 249 6.58 -10.75 -12.47
C TYR A 249 7.70 -11.79 -12.61
N ARG A 250 7.36 -12.99 -13.09
CA ARG A 250 8.31 -14.08 -13.35
C ARG A 250 9.30 -13.75 -14.45
N ALA A 251 8.82 -13.19 -15.56
CA ALA A 251 9.66 -12.77 -16.69
C ALA A 251 10.67 -11.68 -16.27
N ALA A 252 10.29 -10.81 -15.33
CA ALA A 252 11.17 -9.83 -14.72
C ALA A 252 12.08 -10.42 -13.63
N GLY A 253 12.06 -11.75 -13.39
CA GLY A 253 12.94 -12.44 -12.45
C GLY A 253 12.58 -12.21 -10.98
N GLY A 254 11.31 -11.93 -10.68
CA GLY A 254 10.87 -11.66 -9.32
C GLY A 254 11.03 -12.87 -8.38
N PRO A 255 11.68 -12.73 -7.21
CA PRO A 255 12.02 -13.85 -6.33
C PRO A 255 10.89 -14.29 -5.39
N ALA A 256 9.73 -13.60 -5.38
CA ALA A 256 8.63 -13.91 -4.44
C ALA A 256 7.98 -15.28 -4.68
N VAL A 257 8.10 -15.82 -5.89
CA VAL A 257 7.47 -17.08 -6.31
C VAL A 257 8.45 -17.87 -7.19
N PRO A 258 8.28 -19.19 -7.32
CA PRO A 258 9.03 -19.99 -8.27
C PRO A 258 8.91 -19.44 -9.71
N ALA A 259 9.99 -19.58 -10.49
CA ALA A 259 10.04 -19.13 -11.89
C ALA A 259 8.96 -19.81 -12.77
N ASP A 260 8.62 -21.05 -12.42
CA ASP A 260 7.62 -21.90 -13.04
C ASP A 260 6.85 -22.71 -11.99
N GLY A 261 5.71 -23.29 -12.38
CA GLY A 261 4.88 -24.09 -11.48
C GLY A 261 3.98 -23.28 -10.55
N ASP A 262 3.62 -23.88 -9.41
CA ASP A 262 2.62 -23.37 -8.47
C ASP A 262 3.15 -22.19 -7.61
N PRO A 263 2.55 -20.98 -7.70
CA PRO A 263 2.95 -19.85 -6.87
C PRO A 263 2.38 -19.91 -5.44
N TRP A 264 1.37 -20.75 -5.17
CA TRP A 264 0.60 -20.68 -3.93
C TRP A 264 1.37 -21.07 -2.67
N SER A 265 2.42 -21.88 -2.80
CA SER A 265 3.34 -22.18 -1.71
C SER A 265 3.92 -20.91 -1.05
N ALA A 266 4.14 -19.85 -1.82
CA ALA A 266 4.62 -18.56 -1.33
C ALA A 266 3.50 -17.53 -1.08
N LEU A 267 2.34 -17.69 -1.75
CA LEU A 267 1.26 -16.70 -1.74
C LEU A 267 0.09 -17.01 -0.81
N ASP A 268 -0.10 -18.26 -0.36
CA ASP A 268 -1.27 -18.64 0.46
C ASP A 268 -1.40 -17.76 1.71
N VAL A 269 -0.35 -17.70 2.54
CA VAL A 269 -0.39 -16.94 3.79
C VAL A 269 -0.59 -15.44 3.55
N PRO A 270 0.20 -14.77 2.69
CA PRO A 270 -0.04 -13.36 2.40
C PRO A 270 -1.42 -13.07 1.81
N ALA A 271 -1.91 -13.88 0.86
CA ALA A 271 -3.22 -13.70 0.24
C ALA A 271 -4.34 -13.83 1.28
N ARG A 272 -4.30 -14.86 2.14
CA ARG A 272 -5.27 -15.03 3.23
C ARG A 272 -5.23 -13.87 4.22
N ALA A 273 -4.03 -13.41 4.61
CA ALA A 273 -3.88 -12.26 5.49
C ALA A 273 -4.52 -11.00 4.91
N LEU A 274 -4.36 -10.78 3.60
CA LEU A 274 -4.94 -9.61 2.95
C LEU A 274 -6.45 -9.75 2.69
N THR A 275 -6.97 -10.95 2.43
CA THR A 275 -8.42 -11.20 2.41
C THR A 275 -9.04 -10.84 3.76
N VAL A 276 -8.42 -11.30 4.85
CA VAL A 276 -8.83 -10.99 6.23
C VAL A 276 -8.77 -9.47 6.50
N GLN A 277 -7.67 -8.81 6.14
CA GLN A 277 -7.53 -7.35 6.25
C GLN A 277 -8.63 -6.62 5.47
N THR A 278 -8.92 -7.05 4.25
CA THR A 278 -9.91 -6.43 3.37
C THR A 278 -11.32 -6.60 3.93
N ALA A 279 -11.69 -7.80 4.36
CA ALA A 279 -12.99 -8.08 4.98
C ALA A 279 -13.17 -7.27 6.29
N ALA A 280 -12.14 -7.21 7.13
CA ALA A 280 -12.17 -6.43 8.36
C ALA A 280 -12.45 -4.94 8.08
N LEU A 281 -11.76 -4.34 7.11
CA LEU A 281 -11.98 -2.95 6.73
C LEU A 281 -13.34 -2.72 6.05
N ALA A 282 -13.83 -3.67 5.26
CA ALA A 282 -15.17 -3.62 4.66
C ALA A 282 -16.26 -3.56 5.72
N ILE A 283 -16.21 -4.44 6.73
CA ILE A 283 -17.15 -4.45 7.86
C ILE A 283 -17.08 -3.13 8.63
N VAL A 284 -15.89 -2.65 8.96
CA VAL A 284 -15.73 -1.38 9.69
C VAL A 284 -16.34 -0.21 8.91
N LYS A 285 -16.12 -0.15 7.59
CA LYS A 285 -16.72 0.88 6.72
C LYS A 285 -18.24 0.77 6.68
N ALA A 286 -18.79 -0.44 6.49
CA ALA A 286 -20.22 -0.67 6.43
C ALA A 286 -20.92 -0.31 7.75
N VAL A 287 -20.35 -0.71 8.90
CA VAL A 287 -20.84 -0.35 10.23
C VAL A 287 -20.77 1.16 10.47
N THR A 288 -19.66 1.80 10.11
CA THR A 288 -19.50 3.26 10.29
C THR A 288 -20.50 4.04 9.43
N ALA A 289 -20.83 3.53 8.25
CA ALA A 289 -21.77 4.14 7.32
C ALA A 289 -23.23 3.67 7.53
N ASP A 290 -23.50 2.86 8.55
CA ASP A 290 -24.82 2.26 8.85
C ASP A 290 -25.50 1.66 7.61
N ARG A 291 -24.75 0.82 6.87
CA ARG A 291 -25.22 0.16 5.65
C ARG A 291 -24.89 -1.33 5.66
N PRO A 292 -25.65 -2.15 4.90
CA PRO A 292 -25.24 -3.52 4.65
C PRO A 292 -23.93 -3.57 3.86
N LEU A 293 -23.26 -4.72 3.92
CA LEU A 293 -22.17 -5.07 3.01
C LEU A 293 -22.72 -5.17 1.58
N ASP A 294 -21.96 -4.67 0.62
CA ASP A 294 -22.26 -4.93 -0.79
C ASP A 294 -21.83 -6.34 -1.21
N GLU A 295 -22.12 -6.72 -2.46
CA GLU A 295 -21.83 -8.06 -2.98
C GLU A 295 -20.33 -8.39 -2.98
N VAL A 296 -19.48 -7.41 -3.31
CA VAL A 296 -18.02 -7.58 -3.34
C VAL A 296 -17.49 -7.72 -1.91
N GLU A 297 -17.94 -6.87 -0.99
CA GLU A 297 -17.60 -6.93 0.42
C GLU A 297 -18.03 -8.26 1.05
N GLN A 298 -19.22 -8.75 0.71
CA GLN A 298 -19.73 -10.05 1.16
C GLN A 298 -18.90 -11.21 0.60
N ALA A 299 -18.50 -11.17 -0.68
CA ALA A 299 -17.66 -12.21 -1.28
C ALA A 299 -16.31 -12.39 -0.56
N VAL A 300 -15.71 -11.30 -0.08
CA VAL A 300 -14.45 -11.35 0.71
C VAL A 300 -14.69 -11.91 2.12
N VAL A 301 -15.84 -11.60 2.75
CA VAL A 301 -16.24 -12.21 4.03
C VAL A 301 -16.46 -13.72 3.86
N ASP A 302 -17.15 -14.13 2.80
CA ASP A 302 -17.40 -15.54 2.50
C ASP A 302 -16.11 -16.30 2.22
N ALA A 303 -15.12 -15.64 1.60
CA ALA A 303 -13.78 -16.20 1.45
C ALA A 303 -13.11 -16.45 2.81
N CYS A 304 -13.24 -15.54 3.78
CA CYS A 304 -12.77 -15.78 5.15
C CYS A 304 -13.49 -16.98 5.80
N ALA A 305 -14.80 -17.11 5.60
CA ALA A 305 -15.56 -18.25 6.12
C ALA A 305 -15.05 -19.60 5.57
N ARG A 306 -14.72 -19.65 4.27
CA ARG A 306 -14.12 -20.84 3.66
C ARG A 306 -12.75 -21.18 4.26
N MET A 307 -11.90 -20.19 4.50
CA MET A 307 -10.57 -20.41 5.12
C MET A 307 -10.66 -21.06 6.50
N GLY A 308 -11.65 -20.67 7.31
CA GLY A 308 -11.87 -21.24 8.64
C GLY A 308 -12.52 -22.64 8.65
N SER A 309 -13.02 -23.09 7.49
CA SER A 309 -13.75 -24.36 7.35
C SER A 309 -12.90 -25.54 6.85
N VAL A 310 -11.65 -25.31 6.44
CA VAL A 310 -10.74 -26.37 5.96
C VAL A 310 -10.14 -27.11 7.16
N PRO A 311 -10.38 -28.43 7.33
CA PRO A 311 -9.75 -29.22 8.39
C PRO A 311 -8.22 -29.31 8.20
N PRO A 312 -7.42 -29.51 9.28
CA PRO A 312 -5.96 -29.61 9.20
C PRO A 312 -5.39 -30.77 8.37
N GLU A 313 -6.24 -31.66 7.84
CA GLU A 313 -5.85 -32.96 7.26
C GLU A 313 -5.41 -32.90 5.79
N LEU A 314 -5.28 -31.72 5.18
CA LEU A 314 -4.77 -31.54 3.81
C LEU A 314 -3.41 -30.82 3.74
N ALA A 315 -2.66 -30.75 4.84
CA ALA A 315 -1.24 -30.41 4.77
C ALA A 315 -0.48 -31.54 4.04
N PRO A 316 0.30 -31.27 2.97
CA PRO A 316 1.10 -32.30 2.32
C PRO A 316 2.08 -32.87 3.33
N GLY A 317 1.92 -34.15 3.67
CA GLY A 317 2.85 -34.86 4.52
C GLY A 317 4.25 -34.82 3.90
N PHE A 318 5.22 -34.31 4.65
CA PHE A 318 6.62 -34.52 4.35
C PHE A 318 6.88 -36.02 4.31
N ALA A 319 7.19 -36.54 3.12
CA ALA A 319 7.72 -37.88 2.96
C ALA A 319 9.13 -37.93 3.57
N LYS A 320 9.27 -38.82 4.55
CA LYS A 320 10.45 -39.33 5.27
C LYS A 320 11.84 -38.78 4.93
#